data_AF-A0A2A2UUF9-F1
#
_entry.id   AF-A0A2A2UUF9-F1
#
_cell.length_a   1.000
_cell.length_b   1.000
_cell.length_c   1.000
_cell.angle_alpha   90.00
_cell.angle_beta   90.00
_cell.angle_gamma   90.00
#
_symmetry.space_group_name_H-M   'P 1'
#
loop_
_entity.id
_entity.type
_entity.pdbx_description
1 polymer ?
#
loop_
_entity_poly.entity_id
_entity_poly.type
_entity_poly.pdbx_seq_one_letter_code
_entity_poly.pdbx_strand_id
1 'polypeptide(L)'
;MGIRTALRKELMNVDKTDLMTADDVRHYVNESLTQAKDKLSVISRFNEHHSQVQAGLPSQELHLRHQQHRLFKDILYPKSSVENWLSRC
;
A
#
# COMPACT_ATOMS: atom_id res chain seq x y z
N MET A 1 9.03 5.26 -17.72
CA MET A 1 8.59 5.97 -16.50
C MET A 1 9.49 5.55 -15.31
N GLY A 2 10.79 5.89 -15.31
CA GLY A 2 11.77 5.18 -14.45
C GLY A 2 12.52 5.99 -13.37
N ILE A 3 12.77 7.28 -13.59
CA ILE A 3 13.74 8.03 -12.75
C ILE A 3 13.05 8.85 -11.66
N ARG A 4 11.89 9.46 -11.97
CA ARG A 4 11.13 10.26 -10.99
C ARG A 4 10.62 9.45 -9.80
N THR A 5 10.19 8.21 -10.03
CA THR A 5 9.64 7.33 -8.99
C THR A 5 10.72 6.85 -8.03
N ALA A 6 11.90 6.49 -8.53
CA ALA A 6 13.05 6.10 -7.71
C ALA A 6 13.57 7.28 -6.87
N LEU A 7 13.77 8.45 -7.50
CA LEU A 7 14.21 9.65 -6.78
C LEU A 7 13.19 10.09 -5.73
N ARG A 8 11.89 9.98 -6.02
CA ARG A 8 10.82 10.30 -5.07
C ARG A 8 10.81 9.33 -3.88
N LYS A 9 11.07 8.03 -4.10
CA LYS A 9 11.23 7.04 -3.02
C LYS A 9 12.45 7.33 -2.14
N GLU A 10 13.59 7.66 -2.74
CA GLU A 10 14.79 8.07 -2.00
C GLU A 10 14.54 9.33 -1.16
N LEU A 11 13.87 10.33 -1.74
CA LEU A 11 13.50 11.58 -1.04
C LEU A 11 12.48 11.37 0.08
N MET A 12 11.63 10.35 -0.03
CA MET A 12 10.70 9.93 1.02
C MET A 12 11.36 9.01 2.06
N ASN A 13 12.63 8.66 1.88
CA ASN A 13 13.39 7.76 2.75
C ASN A 13 12.64 6.44 3.01
N VAL A 14 11.89 5.96 2.00
CA VAL A 14 11.02 4.78 2.07
C VAL A 14 11.85 3.52 2.28
N ASP A 15 13.12 3.49 1.87
CA ASP A 15 13.98 2.32 2.11
C ASP A 15 14.51 2.22 3.55
N LYS A 16 14.46 3.31 4.33
CA LYS A 16 14.87 3.32 5.76
C LYS A 16 13.69 3.28 6.72
N THR A 17 12.48 3.42 6.22
CA THR A 17 11.25 3.33 7.01
C THR A 17 10.50 2.12 6.49
N ASP A 18 9.99 1.22 7.34
CA ASP A 18 9.24 0.04 6.88
C ASP A 18 7.87 0.40 6.26
N LEU A 19 7.85 1.35 5.33
CA LEU A 19 6.71 1.96 4.67
C LEU A 19 6.72 1.52 3.20
N MET A 20 5.52 1.31 2.66
CA MET A 20 5.30 0.80 1.31
C MET A 20 4.38 1.77 0.57
N THR A 21 4.72 2.08 -0.68
CA THR A 21 3.79 2.80 -1.56
C THR A 21 2.65 1.88 -2.00
N ALA A 22 1.58 2.44 -2.56
CA ALA A 22 0.48 1.61 -3.08
C ALA A 22 0.94 0.61 -4.16
N ASP A 23 1.92 0.98 -4.97
CA ASP A 23 2.51 0.08 -5.96
C ASP A 23 3.33 -1.04 -5.30
N ASP A 24 4.06 -0.73 -4.22
CA ASP A 24 4.80 -1.74 -3.45
C ASP A 24 3.84 -2.72 -2.78
N VAL A 25 2.71 -2.26 -2.24
CA VAL A 25 1.68 -3.14 -1.66
C VAL A 25 1.12 -4.07 -2.74
N ARG A 26 0.76 -3.56 -3.91
CA ARG A 26 0.28 -4.40 -5.03
C ARG A 26 1.31 -5.43 -5.46
N HIS A 27 2.59 -5.06 -5.49
CA HIS A 27 3.67 -6.00 -5.81
C HIS A 27 3.79 -7.07 -4.73
N TYR A 28 3.79 -6.67 -3.46
CA TYR A 28 3.89 -7.58 -2.33
C TYR A 28 2.71 -8.56 -2.24
N VAL A 29 1.48 -8.13 -2.50
CA VAL A 29 0.31 -9.03 -2.58
C VAL A 29 0.49 -10.04 -3.73
N ASN A 30 1.00 -9.60 -4.88
CA ASN A 30 1.24 -10.48 -6.02
C ASN A 30 2.31 -11.54 -5.74
N GLU A 31 3.34 -11.19 -4.98
CA GLU A 31 4.40 -12.12 -4.55
C GLU A 31 3.94 -13.05 -3.42
N SER A 32 3.19 -12.52 -2.45
CA SER A 32 2.81 -13.25 -1.22
C SER A 32 1.72 -14.29 -1.44
N LEU A 33 0.77 -14.03 -2.35
CA LEU A 33 -0.30 -14.98 -2.66
C LEU A 33 0.12 -15.87 -3.83
N THR A 34 -0.14 -17.18 -3.76
CA THR A 34 0.15 -18.12 -4.85
C THR A 34 -1.03 -18.32 -5.79
N GLN A 35 -2.27 -18.19 -5.30
CA GLN A 35 -3.49 -18.38 -6.09
C GLN A 35 -3.97 -17.10 -6.77
N ALA A 36 -4.21 -17.15 -8.09
CA ALA A 36 -4.62 -15.99 -8.88
C ALA A 36 -5.98 -15.41 -8.49
N LYS A 37 -6.92 -16.25 -8.03
CA LYS A 37 -8.27 -15.82 -7.63
C LYS A 37 -8.25 -14.97 -6.35
N ASP A 38 -7.39 -15.35 -5.40
CA ASP A 38 -7.20 -14.62 -4.15
C ASP A 38 -6.39 -13.34 -4.36
N LYS A 39 -5.41 -13.35 -5.29
CA LYS A 39 -4.68 -12.13 -5.69
C LYS A 39 -5.62 -11.03 -6.17
N LEU A 40 -6.51 -11.35 -7.10
CA LEU A 40 -7.39 -10.36 -7.71
C LEU A 40 -8.40 -9.78 -6.70
N SER A 41 -8.97 -10.63 -5.84
CA SER A 41 -9.92 -10.16 -4.82
C SER A 41 -9.23 -9.26 -3.79
N VAL A 42 -8.06 -9.65 -3.31
CA VAL A 42 -7.28 -8.88 -2.32
C VAL A 42 -6.77 -7.56 -2.92
N ILE A 43 -6.25 -7.57 -4.15
CA ILE A 43 -5.84 -6.33 -4.84
C ILE A 43 -7.04 -5.41 -5.07
N SER A 44 -8.22 -5.93 -5.42
CA SER A 44 -9.42 -5.12 -5.59
C SER A 44 -9.83 -4.45 -4.28
N ARG A 45 -9.86 -5.20 -3.18
CA ARG A 45 -10.15 -4.66 -1.83
C ARG A 45 -9.14 -3.58 -1.44
N PHE A 46 -7.86 -3.82 -1.69
CA PHE A 46 -6.81 -2.84 -1.46
C PHE A 46 -7.03 -1.57 -2.28
N ASN A 47 -7.32 -1.69 -3.58
CA ASN A 47 -7.51 -0.54 -4.47
C ASN A 47 -8.75 0.28 -4.06
N GLU A 48 -9.82 -0.38 -3.63
CA GLU A 48 -11.01 0.29 -3.11
C GLU A 48 -10.69 1.05 -1.82
N HIS A 49 -10.00 0.40 -0.87
CA HIS A 49 -9.52 1.06 0.35
C HIS A 49 -8.63 2.28 0.04
N HIS A 50 -7.62 2.10 -0.82
CA HIS A 50 -6.69 3.16 -1.18
C HIS A 50 -7.41 4.35 -1.83
N SER A 51 -8.38 4.09 -2.70
CA SER A 51 -9.20 5.12 -3.33
C SER A 51 -10.07 5.88 -2.30
N GLN A 52 -10.67 5.16 -1.34
CA GLN A 52 -11.43 5.76 -0.24
C GLN A 52 -10.53 6.65 0.63
N VAL A 53 -9.35 6.16 1.01
CA VAL A 53 -8.38 6.93 1.80
C VAL A 53 -7.94 8.18 1.04
N GLN A 54 -7.66 8.07 -0.26
CA GLN A 54 -7.29 9.21 -1.10
C GLN A 54 -8.41 10.24 -1.22
N ALA A 55 -9.67 9.79 -1.24
CA ALA A 55 -10.85 10.65 -1.23
C ALA A 55 -11.21 11.21 0.16
N GLY A 56 -10.52 10.78 1.23
CA GLY A 56 -10.86 11.15 2.61
C GLY A 56 -12.15 10.50 3.13
N LEU A 57 -12.59 9.41 2.50
CA LEU A 57 -13.76 8.64 2.88
C LEU A 57 -13.42 7.60 3.96
N PRO A 58 -14.38 7.26 4.85
CA PRO A 58 -14.20 6.15 5.77
C PRO A 58 -13.99 4.87 4.98
N SER A 59 -12.96 4.09 5.35
CA SER A 59 -12.67 2.84 4.68
C SER A 59 -13.09 1.61 5.49
N GLN A 60 -13.44 0.54 4.78
CA GLN A 60 -13.86 -0.73 5.35
C GLN A 60 -12.69 -1.53 5.97
N GLU A 61 -11.46 -1.33 5.49
CA GLU A 61 -10.27 -2.05 5.98
C GLU A 61 -9.62 -1.34 7.18
N LEU A 62 -10.25 -1.44 8.35
CA LEU A 62 -9.81 -0.80 9.61
C LEU A 62 -8.41 -1.25 10.08
N HIS A 63 -7.96 -2.43 9.63
CA HIS A 63 -6.66 -2.98 9.99
C HIS A 63 -5.52 -2.53 9.06
N LEU A 64 -5.87 -1.89 7.93
CA LEU A 64 -4.90 -1.36 6.99
C LEU A 64 -4.62 0.10 7.35
N ARG A 65 -3.68 0.28 8.29
CA ARG A 65 -3.21 1.61 8.69
C ARG A 65 -2.41 2.22 7.56
N HIS A 66 -2.64 3.51 7.36
CA HIS A 66 -1.89 4.30 6.41
C HIS A 66 -1.30 5.53 7.09
N GLN A 67 -0.24 6.07 6.50
CA GLN A 67 0.38 7.32 6.88
C GLN A 67 0.46 8.20 5.65
N GLN A 68 0.10 9.47 5.78
CA GLN A 68 0.26 10.41 4.69
C GLN A 68 1.62 11.11 4.80
N HIS A 69 2.44 11.01 3.76
CA HIS A 69 3.72 11.69 3.70
C HIS A 69 3.49 13.20 3.58
N ARG A 70 4.02 13.98 4.53
CA ARG A 70 3.75 15.43 4.65
C ARG A 70 4.12 16.24 3.41
N LEU A 71 5.25 15.92 2.76
CA LEU A 71 5.79 16.69 1.63
C LEU A 71 5.18 16.32 0.28
N PHE A 72 4.83 15.06 0.08
CA PHE A 72 4.37 14.54 -1.22
C PHE A 72 2.88 14.21 -1.23
N LYS A 73 2.22 14.33 -0.06
CA LYS A 73 0.82 13.95 0.19
C LYS A 73 0.50 12.49 -0.20
N ASP A 74 1.53 11.67 -0.39
CA ASP A 74 1.38 10.26 -0.74
C ASP A 74 0.91 9.45 0.45
N ILE A 75 0.06 8.47 0.17
CA ILE A 75 -0.40 7.50 1.14
C ILE A 75 0.61 6.35 1.15
N LEU A 76 1.21 6.15 2.30
CA LEU A 76 2.18 5.09 2.56
C LEU A 76 1.58 4.10 3.57
N TYR A 77 1.93 2.84 3.43
CA TYR A 77 1.43 1.75 4.27
C TYR A 77 2.58 1.11 5.02
N PRO A 78 2.57 1.04 6.36
CA PRO A 78 3.56 0.26 7.09
C PRO A 78 3.49 -1.20 6.68
N LYS A 79 4.64 -1.82 6.36
CA LYS A 79 4.74 -3.22 5.95
C LYS A 79 4.06 -4.15 6.93
N SER A 80 4.29 -3.95 8.24
CA SER A 80 3.65 -4.71 9.31
C SER A 80 2.12 -4.59 9.32
N SER A 81 1.57 -3.46 8.88
CA SER A 81 0.13 -3.28 8.76
C SER A 81 -0.43 -4.05 7.57
N VAL A 82 0.32 -4.08 6.46
CA VAL A 82 -0.05 -4.84 5.25
C VAL A 82 0.02 -6.33 5.52
N GLU A 83 1.07 -6.81 6.19
CA GLU A 83 1.21 -8.21 6.62
C GLU A 83 0.07 -8.65 7.53
N ASN A 84 -0.27 -7.84 8.55
CA ASN A 84 -1.40 -8.13 9.43
C ASN A 84 -2.72 -8.14 8.67
N TRP A 85 -2.94 -7.18 7.77
CA TRP A 85 -4.12 -7.14 6.93
C TRP A 85 -4.25 -8.39 6.04
N LEU A 86 -3.17 -8.79 5.35
CA LEU A 86 -3.15 -9.98 4.51
C LEU A 86 -3.37 -11.27 5.30
N SER A 87 -2.88 -11.37 6.53
CA SER A 87 -3.12 -12.55 7.39
C SER A 87 -4.60 -12.71 7.79
N ARG A 88 -5.42 -11.68 7.57
CA ARG A 88 -6.86 -11.64 7.88
C ARG A 88 -7.74 -11.65 6.63
N CYS A 89 -7.14 -11.59 5.44
CA CYS A 89 -7.84 -11.72 4.16
C CYS A 89 -8.15 -13.19 3.88
#